data_AF-A0A3B0J929-F1
#
_entry.id   AF-A0A3B0J929-F1
#
_cell.length_a   1.000
_cell.length_b   1.000
_cell.length_c   1.000
_cell.angle_alpha   90.00
_cell.angle_beta   90.00
_cell.angle_gamma   90.00
#
_symmetry.space_group_name_H-M   'P 1'
#
loop_
_entity.id
_entity.type
_entity.pdbx_description
1 polymer ?
#
loop_
_entity_poly.entity_id
_entity_poly.type
_entity_poly.pdbx_seq_one_letter_code
_entity_poly.pdbx_strand_id
1 'polypeptide(L)'
;MKLKMLKLRLMIFNNTAIKPYYVSNRHITGYQLQKRRLEVWKDNPYCVVCGRLVHYPSGFELDHIIPLFKGGADTIENCQIFYIGEDSCHQRKTKSDLTSPYF
;
A
#
# COMPACT_ATOMS: atom_id res chain seq x y z
N MET A 1 10.68 20.25 45.26
CA MET A 1 9.49 19.46 45.66
C MET A 1 9.46 18.19 44.80
N LYS A 2 9.48 16.98 45.38
CA LYS A 2 9.57 15.72 44.61
C LYS A 2 8.22 15.01 44.65
N LEU A 3 7.57 14.84 43.50
CA LEU A 3 6.26 14.19 43.40
C LEU A 3 6.42 12.67 43.38
N LYS A 4 5.63 11.96 44.20
CA LYS A 4 5.56 10.49 44.23
C LYS A 4 4.49 10.03 43.24
N MET A 5 4.87 9.20 42.28
CA MET A 5 3.92 8.56 41.36
C MET A 5 3.24 7.35 42.03
N LEU A 6 1.94 7.19 41.79
CA LEU A 6 1.17 6.02 42.23
C LEU A 6 1.47 4.82 41.32
N LYS A 7 1.66 3.65 41.93
CA LYS A 7 1.94 2.39 41.22
C LYS A 7 0.67 1.89 40.53
N LEU A 8 0.72 1.66 39.22
CA LEU A 8 -0.39 1.13 38.45
C LEU A 8 -0.75 -0.29 38.97
N ARG A 9 -2.02 -0.51 39.33
CA ARG A 9 -2.55 -1.79 39.87
C ARG A 9 -3.04 -2.77 38.81
N LEU A 10 -2.89 -2.45 37.52
CA LEU A 10 -3.32 -3.33 36.43
C LEU A 10 -2.31 -4.47 36.25
N MET A 11 -2.80 -5.72 36.24
CA MET A 11 -1.99 -6.86 35.80
C MET A 11 -1.75 -6.71 34.30
N ILE A 12 -0.48 -6.60 33.92
CA ILE A 12 -0.07 -6.63 32.53
C ILE A 12 -0.23 -8.08 32.07
N PHE A 13 -1.23 -8.35 31.23
CA PHE A 13 -1.36 -9.64 30.57
C PHE A 13 -0.20 -9.82 29.59
N ASN A 14 0.65 -10.82 29.84
CA ASN A 14 1.75 -11.18 28.96
C ASN A 14 1.21 -11.96 27.76
N ASN A 15 0.97 -11.27 26.63
CA ASN A 15 0.56 -11.87 25.35
C ASN A 15 1.71 -12.59 24.61
N THR A 16 2.79 -12.98 25.31
CA THR A 16 3.99 -13.56 24.69
C THR A 16 3.77 -14.93 24.06
N ALA A 17 2.61 -15.57 24.29
CA ALA A 17 2.28 -16.90 23.78
C ALA A 17 1.40 -16.92 22.52
N ILE A 18 0.96 -15.77 22.00
CA ILE A 18 0.19 -15.74 20.76
C ILE A 18 1.19 -15.63 19.61
N LYS A 19 1.48 -16.75 18.94
CA LYS A 19 2.20 -16.72 17.66
C LYS A 19 1.38 -15.84 16.72
N PRO A 20 1.93 -14.72 16.21
CA PRO A 20 1.22 -13.96 15.19
C PRO A 20 1.03 -14.91 14.00
N TYR A 21 -0.22 -15.07 13.56
CA TYR A 21 -0.49 -15.55 12.20
C TYR A 21 0.42 -14.72 11.29
N TYR A 22 1.18 -15.35 10.40
CA TYR A 22 2.12 -14.64 9.53
C TYR A 22 1.34 -13.61 8.73
N VAL A 23 1.34 -12.37 9.20
CA VAL A 23 0.89 -11.23 8.43
C VAL A 23 2.17 -10.52 8.04
N SER A 24 2.51 -10.57 6.76
CA SER A 24 3.55 -9.71 6.18
C SER A 24 3.01 -8.27 6.13
N ASN A 25 2.74 -7.72 7.32
CA ASN A 25 1.91 -6.54 7.56
C ASN A 25 2.70 -5.23 7.56
N ARG A 26 3.91 -5.23 7.01
CA ARG A 26 4.71 -4.01 6.96
C ARG A 26 4.56 -3.40 5.58
N HIS A 27 3.55 -2.55 5.45
CA HIS A 27 3.40 -1.70 4.27
C HIS A 27 4.72 -0.93 4.07
N ILE A 28 5.24 -0.95 2.84
CA ILE A 28 6.40 -0.15 2.49
C ILE A 28 6.04 1.34 2.64
N THR A 29 6.92 2.11 3.27
CA THR A 29 6.72 3.55 3.47
C THR A 29 8.03 4.31 3.21
N GLY A 30 7.93 5.64 3.14
CA GLY A 30 9.08 6.54 3.04
C GLY A 30 9.99 6.23 1.84
N TYR A 31 11.29 6.13 2.10
CA TYR A 31 12.32 5.93 1.07
C TYR A 31 12.08 4.70 0.20
N GLN A 32 11.69 3.57 0.80
CA GLN A 32 11.47 2.33 0.05
C GLN A 32 10.32 2.46 -0.95
N LEU A 33 9.23 3.14 -0.56
CA LEU A 33 8.12 3.43 -1.45
C LEU A 33 8.51 4.38 -2.58
N GLN A 34 9.26 5.45 -2.27
CA GLN A 34 9.74 6.38 -3.29
C GLN A 34 10.69 5.71 -4.29
N LYS A 35 11.60 4.85 -3.81
CA LYS A 35 12.49 4.05 -4.65
C LYS A 35 11.68 3.14 -5.59
N ARG A 36 10.69 2.41 -5.06
CA ARG A 36 9.81 1.56 -5.87
C ARG A 36 9.04 2.36 -6.92
N ARG A 37 8.45 3.49 -6.54
CA ARG A 37 7.75 4.39 -7.47
C ARG A 37 8.65 4.85 -8.61
N LEU A 38 9.91 5.18 -8.32
CA LEU A 38 10.88 5.59 -9.33
C LEU A 38 11.30 4.44 -10.24
N GLU A 39 11.52 3.24 -9.69
CA GLU A 39 11.90 2.05 -10.47
C GLU A 39 10.82 1.67 -11.48
N VAL A 40 9.55 1.57 -11.04
CA VAL A 40 8.43 1.25 -11.94
C VAL A 40 8.22 2.34 -12.98
N TRP A 41 8.32 3.62 -12.59
CA TRP A 41 8.17 4.73 -13.53
C TRP A 41 9.27 4.77 -14.58
N LYS A 42 10.52 4.45 -14.21
CA LYS A 42 11.65 4.39 -15.16
C LYS A 42 11.51 3.25 -16.16
N ASP A 43 10.93 2.13 -15.75
CA ASP A 43 10.68 0.99 -16.61
C ASP A 43 9.57 1.30 -17.64
N ASN A 44 8.42 1.78 -17.16
CA ASN A 44 7.30 2.14 -18.02
C ASN A 44 6.46 3.29 -17.42
N PRO A 45 6.65 4.55 -17.87
CA PRO A 45 5.99 5.73 -17.29
C PRO A 45 4.55 5.96 -17.81
N TYR A 46 3.90 4.95 -18.40
CA TYR A 46 2.57 5.10 -18.99
C TYR A 46 1.49 4.47 -18.10
N CYS A 47 0.32 5.13 -18.03
CA CYS A 47 -0.85 4.56 -17.39
C CYS A 47 -1.27 3.28 -18.12
N VAL A 48 -1.42 2.17 -17.37
CA VAL A 48 -1.75 0.86 -17.95
C VAL A 48 -3.12 0.81 -18.65
N VAL A 49 -4.06 1.68 -18.25
CA VAL A 49 -5.42 1.70 -18.80
C VAL A 49 -5.53 2.58 -20.04
N CYS A 50 -5.00 3.80 -19.98
CA CYS A 50 -5.21 4.80 -21.03
C CYS A 50 -3.97 5.07 -21.89
N GLY A 51 -2.80 4.49 -21.56
CA GLY A 51 -1.56 4.69 -22.30
C GLY A 51 -0.99 6.11 -22.22
N ARG A 52 -1.48 6.96 -21.31
CA ARG A 52 -0.97 8.32 -21.13
C ARG A 52 0.35 8.31 -20.34
N LEU A 53 1.34 9.07 -20.81
CA LEU A 53 2.56 9.34 -20.05
C LEU A 53 2.22 10.12 -18.77
N VAL A 54 2.64 9.62 -17.61
CA VAL A 54 2.41 10.30 -16.31
C VAL A 54 3.66 11.04 -15.86
N HIS A 55 3.46 12.17 -15.19
CA HIS A 55 4.56 12.91 -14.58
C HIS A 55 5.13 12.14 -13.36
N TYR A 56 6.38 12.42 -13.00
CA TYR A 56 6.98 11.96 -11.75
C TYR A 56 7.40 13.19 -10.91
N PRO A 57 7.26 13.16 -9.58
CA PRO A 57 6.70 12.08 -8.75
C PRO A 57 5.17 12.09 -8.65
N SER A 58 4.52 13.11 -9.21
CA SER A 58 3.08 13.37 -9.11
C SER A 58 2.34 13.07 -10.42
N GLY A 59 1.03 12.85 -10.35
CA GLY A 59 0.19 12.58 -11.53
C GLY A 59 -0.03 11.10 -11.81
N PHE A 60 0.45 10.23 -10.92
CA PHE A 60 0.06 8.82 -10.88
C PHE A 60 -0.06 8.27 -9.48
N GLU A 61 -0.75 7.15 -9.38
CA GLU A 61 -0.62 6.22 -8.26
C GLU A 61 0.01 4.91 -8.73
N LEU A 62 0.83 4.35 -7.85
CA LEU A 62 1.38 3.01 -8.02
C LEU A 62 0.44 2.06 -7.28
N ASP A 63 -0.29 1.24 -8.02
CA ASP A 63 -1.33 0.37 -7.48
C ASP A 63 -1.06 -1.09 -7.85
N HIS A 64 -1.60 -2.01 -7.05
CA HIS A 64 -1.36 -3.43 -7.26
C HIS A 64 -2.22 -3.99 -8.41
N ILE A 65 -1.71 -4.93 -9.21
CA ILE A 65 -2.49 -5.66 -10.23
C ILE A 65 -3.56 -6.49 -9.54
N ILE A 66 -3.13 -7.35 -8.63
CA ILE A 66 -4.01 -8.05 -7.70
C ILE A 66 -3.97 -7.29 -6.37
N PRO A 67 -5.11 -6.77 -5.87
CA PRO A 67 -5.15 -6.05 -4.60
C PRO A 67 -4.63 -6.91 -3.43
N LEU A 68 -3.92 -6.28 -2.48
CA LEU A 68 -3.39 -6.98 -1.30
C LEU A 68 -4.48 -7.72 -0.50
N PHE A 69 -5.66 -7.11 -0.34
CA PHE A 69 -6.78 -7.74 0.40
C PHE A 69 -7.40 -8.94 -0.34
N LYS A 70 -7.14 -9.08 -1.64
CA LYS A 70 -7.50 -10.25 -2.45
C LYS A 70 -6.36 -11.28 -2.55
N GLY A 71 -5.28 -11.12 -1.78
CA GLY A 71 -4.13 -12.04 -1.76
C GLY A 71 -3.02 -11.69 -2.75
N GLY A 72 -3.03 -10.49 -3.33
CA GLY A 72 -1.92 -10.02 -4.16
C GLY A 72 -0.62 -9.88 -3.38
N ALA A 73 0.51 -10.15 -4.03
CA ALA A 73 1.83 -10.00 -3.43
C ALA A 73 2.29 -8.53 -3.43
N ASP A 74 3.00 -8.09 -2.38
CA ASP A 74 3.55 -6.73 -2.34
C ASP A 74 4.92 -6.63 -3.05
N THR A 75 4.95 -6.96 -4.33
CA THR A 75 6.17 -6.97 -5.17
C THR A 75 6.06 -5.98 -6.33
N ILE A 76 7.21 -5.66 -6.94
CA ILE A 76 7.27 -4.73 -8.08
C ILE A 76 6.47 -5.26 -9.26
N GLU A 77 6.50 -6.56 -9.49
CA GLU A 77 5.83 -7.25 -10.60
C GLU A 77 4.30 -7.18 -10.46
N ASN A 78 3.80 -7.07 -9.23
CA ASN A 78 2.40 -6.84 -8.97
C ASN A 78 2.05 -5.35 -8.89
N CYS A 79 2.96 -4.42 -9.19
CA CYS A 79 2.69 -2.98 -9.19
C CYS A 79 2.58 -2.44 -10.62
N GLN A 80 1.69 -1.46 -10.81
CA GLN A 80 1.45 -0.82 -12.10
C GLN A 80 1.03 0.64 -11.90
N ILE A 81 1.25 1.46 -12.94
CA ILE A 81 1.01 2.90 -12.91
C ILE A 81 -0.41 3.22 -13.39
N PHE A 82 -1.12 4.02 -12.60
CA PHE A 82 -2.41 4.60 -12.99
C PHE A 82 -2.36 6.11 -12.94
N TYR A 83 -2.87 6.74 -14.01
CA TYR A 83 -3.10 8.17 -14.04
C TYR A 83 -4.09 8.61 -12.93
N ILE A 84 -3.73 9.68 -12.24
CA ILE A 84 -4.62 10.41 -11.33
C ILE A 84 -4.88 11.82 -11.86
N GLY A 85 -6.16 12.17 -11.96
CA GLY A 85 -6.65 13.45 -12.46
C GLY A 85 -8.12 13.34 -12.84
N GLU A 86 -8.54 14.13 -13.82
CA GLU A 86 -9.90 14.07 -14.35
C GLU A 86 -10.14 12.73 -15.05
N ASP A 87 -11.26 12.07 -14.74
CA ASP A 87 -11.54 10.69 -15.16
C ASP A 87 -10.43 9.70 -14.79
N SER A 88 -10.02 9.75 -13.51
CA SER A 88 -9.00 8.91 -12.91
C SER A 88 -9.19 7.41 -13.22
N CYS A 89 -8.23 6.85 -13.97
CA CYS A 89 -8.17 5.42 -14.24
C CYS A 89 -8.01 4.62 -12.94
N HIS A 90 -7.28 5.18 -11.98
CA HIS A 90 -7.11 4.59 -10.66
C HIS A 90 -8.46 4.43 -9.93
N GLN A 91 -9.30 5.47 -9.90
CA GLN A 91 -10.61 5.39 -9.24
C GLN A 91 -11.52 4.35 -9.88
N ARG A 92 -11.47 4.18 -11.21
CA ARG A 92 -12.22 3.13 -11.91
C ARG A 92 -11.75 1.74 -11.49
N LYS A 93 -10.43 1.52 -11.40
CA LYS A 93 -9.87 0.27 -10.89
C LYS A 93 -10.32 0.01 -9.45
N THR A 94 -10.17 0.97 -8.54
CA THR A 94 -10.60 0.81 -7.14
C THR A 94 -12.07 0.41 -7.05
N LYS A 95 -12.96 1.02 -7.83
CA LYS A 95 -14.38 0.64 -7.86
C LYS A 95 -14.57 -0.79 -8.35
N SER A 96 -13.88 -1.18 -9.43
CA SER A 96 -13.92 -2.54 -9.98
C SER A 96 -13.41 -3.58 -8.99
N ASP A 97 -12.32 -3.29 -8.29
CA ASP A 97 -11.70 -4.22 -7.35
C ASP A 97 -12.61 -4.52 -6.15
N LEU A 98 -13.40 -3.53 -5.72
CA LEU A 98 -14.36 -3.65 -4.61
C LEU A 98 -15.64 -4.38 -5.01
N THR A 99 -16.04 -4.32 -6.29
CA THR A 99 -17.27 -4.95 -6.77
C THR A 99 -17.06 -6.32 -7.39
N SER A 100 -15.86 -6.63 -7.90
CA SER A 100 -15.61 -7.88 -8.62
C SER A 100 -15.62 -9.08 -7.65
N PRO A 101 -16.58 -10.02 -7.81
CA PRO A 101 -16.68 -11.21 -6.97
C PRO A 101 -15.63 -12.28 -7.30
N TYR A 102 -14.95 -12.11 -8.43
CA TYR A 102 -13.80 -12.90 -8.87
C TYR A 102 -12.57 -11.98 -8.89
N PHE A 103 -11.38 -12.54 -8.67
CA PHE A 103 -10.12 -11.83 -8.43
C PHE A 103 -10.00 -10.49 -9.15
#